data_AF-A0A241VML9-F1
#
_entry.id   AF-A0A241VML9-F1
#
_cell.length_a   1.000
_cell.length_b   1.000
_cell.length_c   1.000
_cell.angle_alpha   90.00
_cell.angle_beta   90.00
_cell.angle_gamma   90.00
#
_symmetry.space_group_name_H-M   'P 1'
#
loop_
_entity.id
_entity.type
_entity.pdbx_description
1 polymer ?
#
loop_
_entity_poly.entity_id
_entity_poly.type
_entity_poly.pdbx_seq_one_letter_code
_entity_poly.pdbx_strand_id
1 'polypeptide(L)'
;MFCYNILITGNININIRNDIKNSLKEAKEINGWGRFSNTNIMLCIEGVNVNYFLLTLQQKILEIAQASISITSVAIQGYQGLYFIDGSILNAINEKNYINYFSQLINTSDRNLKLVTNEIGRNASSNPDLYKDKKLHKLFQVVPSKYIPESLLIKKAFNSSYLPYLPSFSAQLTEYTIFRKVVNSKKGFTVEGIINNKVKAINFAKALKVPVPEIYQKSIGKEEINYDLKNVVLKPMDGDSSKDVFIISNDFIQSVEKREKIDLSTMKSQVEKSPYKIWMVEQYIPGFGGEIIPYDIKLFCFYGAIKLILVIDRNSSKLRHEWLDENFKRVNTGRFNDSLFVSNFNNPAIMNIGKSLSLNVPTPFLRIDFLASENEIYFGEITPRPGHFDEFNRDVDTQLGYSFIAARARLMTDLLGGKKFEEFNKLLPVKRTPAKSKAIAKTK
;
A
#
# COMPACT_ATOMS: atom_id res chain seq x y z
N MET A 1 -9.58 37.87 7.51
CA MET A 1 -9.40 37.61 6.06
C MET A 1 -10.10 36.29 5.77
N PHE A 2 -11.16 36.33 4.97
CA PHE A 2 -12.09 35.22 4.78
C PHE A 2 -11.76 34.54 3.46
N CYS A 3 -11.61 33.22 3.47
CA CYS A 3 -11.58 32.41 2.25
C CYS A 3 -13.00 32.02 1.92
N TYR A 4 -13.46 32.32 0.72
CA TYR A 4 -14.84 32.04 0.30
C TYR A 4 -14.84 30.77 -0.54
N ASN A 5 -15.61 29.79 -0.10
CA ASN A 5 -16.00 28.63 -0.86
C ASN A 5 -17.27 28.97 -1.63
N ILE A 6 -17.12 29.15 -2.94
CA ILE A 6 -18.24 29.41 -3.83
C ILE A 6 -18.56 28.11 -4.55
N LEU A 7 -19.75 27.57 -4.34
CA LEU A 7 -20.27 26.46 -5.13
C LEU A 7 -21.37 27.01 -6.06
N ILE A 8 -21.09 26.97 -7.35
CA ILE A 8 -22.06 27.31 -8.41
C ILE A 8 -22.55 25.99 -8.99
N THR A 9 -23.86 25.74 -9.00
CA THR A 9 -24.43 24.53 -9.62
C THR A 9 -25.41 24.91 -10.74
N GLY A 10 -25.26 24.29 -11.90
CA GLY A 10 -26.06 24.59 -13.10
C GLY A 10 -25.42 24.08 -14.39
N ASN A 11 -25.97 24.46 -15.54
CA ASN A 11 -25.43 24.09 -16.85
C ASN A 11 -24.28 25.02 -17.24
N ILE A 12 -23.07 24.70 -16.78
CA ILE A 12 -21.89 25.56 -16.88
C ILE A 12 -21.13 25.21 -18.15
N ASN A 13 -21.42 25.92 -19.24
CA ASN A 13 -20.73 25.73 -20.50
C ASN A 13 -19.31 26.34 -20.48
N ILE A 14 -18.53 26.04 -21.53
CA ILE A 14 -17.12 26.43 -21.61
C ILE A 14 -16.90 27.95 -21.70
N ASN A 15 -17.88 28.71 -22.18
CA ASN A 15 -17.78 30.17 -22.29
C ASN A 15 -17.90 30.82 -20.91
N ILE A 16 -18.88 30.41 -20.11
CA ILE A 16 -19.06 30.85 -18.72
C ILE A 16 -17.79 30.60 -17.91
N ARG A 17 -17.21 29.41 -18.10
CA ARG A 17 -15.95 29.03 -17.47
C ARG A 17 -14.79 29.96 -17.83
N ASN A 18 -14.66 30.33 -19.10
CA ASN A 18 -13.59 31.20 -19.58
C ASN A 18 -13.77 32.64 -19.07
N ASP A 19 -15.00 33.14 -19.04
CA ASP A 19 -15.31 34.48 -18.53
C ASP A 19 -15.00 34.63 -17.03
N ILE A 20 -15.30 33.59 -16.24
CA ILE A 20 -14.94 33.53 -14.82
C ILE A 20 -13.42 33.48 -14.65
N LYS A 21 -12.71 32.67 -15.45
CA LYS A 21 -11.23 32.62 -15.43
C LYS A 21 -10.61 33.97 -15.78
N ASN A 22 -11.15 34.68 -16.77
CA ASN A 22 -10.65 36.00 -17.18
C ASN A 22 -10.92 37.06 -16.11
N SER A 23 -12.14 37.09 -15.55
CA SER A 23 -12.50 38.00 -14.46
C SER A 23 -11.60 37.82 -13.23
N LEU A 24 -11.24 36.57 -12.90
CA LEU A 24 -10.31 36.27 -11.81
C LEU A 24 -8.88 36.74 -12.13
N LYS A 25 -8.40 36.56 -13.37
CA LYS A 25 -7.07 37.03 -13.79
C LYS A 25 -6.94 38.56 -13.80
N GLU A 26 -8.02 39.27 -14.09
CA GLU A 26 -8.07 40.74 -14.09
C GLU A 26 -8.08 41.33 -12.67
N ALA A 27 -8.55 40.56 -11.68
CA ALA A 27 -8.57 40.96 -10.28
C ALA A 27 -7.18 40.85 -9.64
N LYS A 28 -6.34 41.88 -9.87
CA LYS A 28 -4.92 41.94 -9.44
C LYS A 28 -4.67 41.79 -7.93
N GLU A 29 -5.70 41.96 -7.10
CA GLU A 29 -5.60 41.92 -5.64
C GLU A 29 -6.24 40.66 -5.00
N ILE A 30 -6.58 39.66 -5.82
CA ILE A 30 -7.18 38.40 -5.39
C ILE A 30 -6.21 37.24 -5.64
N ASN A 31 -5.99 36.43 -4.61
CA ASN A 31 -5.23 35.18 -4.63
C ASN A 31 -6.16 34.00 -4.37
N GLY A 32 -5.80 32.79 -4.79
CA GLY A 32 -6.62 31.62 -4.50
C GLY A 32 -6.45 30.46 -5.47
N TRP A 33 -7.38 29.51 -5.41
CA TRP A 33 -7.48 28.44 -6.39
C TRP A 33 -8.93 28.12 -6.76
N GLY A 34 -9.10 27.47 -7.91
CA GLY A 34 -10.40 27.08 -8.42
C GLY A 34 -10.40 25.71 -9.08
N ARG A 35 -11.53 25.00 -8.95
CA ARG A 35 -11.84 23.77 -9.68
C ARG A 35 -13.11 23.99 -10.50
N PHE A 36 -13.09 23.54 -11.75
CA PHE A 36 -14.26 23.53 -12.63
C PHE A 36 -14.64 22.10 -12.99
N SER A 37 -15.93 21.81 -12.99
CA SER A 37 -16.55 20.68 -13.69
C SER A 37 -17.66 21.19 -14.61
N ASN A 38 -18.29 20.29 -15.35
CA ASN A 38 -19.41 20.64 -16.24
C ASN A 38 -20.67 21.07 -15.47
N THR A 39 -20.77 20.72 -14.19
CA THR A 39 -21.95 20.96 -13.37
C THR A 39 -21.69 21.89 -12.19
N ASN A 40 -20.43 22.00 -11.76
CA ASN A 40 -20.05 22.70 -10.54
C ASN A 40 -18.79 23.56 -10.74
N ILE A 41 -18.76 24.73 -10.10
CA ILE A 41 -17.53 25.52 -9.92
C ILE A 41 -17.28 25.64 -8.43
N MET A 42 -16.04 25.38 -8.01
CA MET A 42 -15.56 25.61 -6.65
C MET A 42 -14.40 26.59 -6.68
N LEU A 43 -14.54 27.73 -6.00
CA LEU A 43 -13.48 28.73 -5.85
C LEU A 43 -13.13 28.87 -4.36
N CYS A 44 -11.83 29.03 -4.08
CA CYS A 44 -11.23 29.38 -2.80
C CYS A 44 -10.38 30.62 -3.01
N ILE A 45 -10.85 31.80 -2.60
CA ILE A 45 -10.18 33.07 -2.89
C ILE A 45 -9.99 33.93 -1.62
N GLU A 46 -8.90 34.69 -1.59
CA GLU A 46 -8.56 35.70 -0.56
C GLU A 46 -8.00 36.97 -1.22
N GLY A 47 -8.16 38.14 -0.60
CA GLY A 47 -7.69 39.39 -1.20
C GLY A 47 -8.42 40.64 -0.73
N VAL A 48 -7.96 41.80 -1.19
CA VAL A 48 -8.67 43.08 -1.01
C VAL A 48 -9.89 43.06 -1.96
N ASN A 49 -11.02 43.61 -1.53
CA ASN A 49 -12.24 43.69 -2.34
C ASN A 49 -12.88 42.35 -2.76
N VAL A 50 -12.55 41.22 -2.11
CA VAL A 50 -13.17 39.92 -2.43
C VAL A 50 -14.70 39.98 -2.36
N ASN A 51 -15.28 40.66 -1.37
CA ASN A 51 -16.74 40.83 -1.29
C ASN A 51 -17.33 41.55 -2.51
N TYR A 52 -16.64 42.59 -3.02
CA TYR A 52 -17.07 43.31 -4.22
C TYR A 52 -16.98 42.41 -5.46
N PHE A 53 -15.86 41.69 -5.60
CA PHE A 53 -15.67 40.71 -6.66
C PHE A 53 -16.75 39.60 -6.64
N LEU A 54 -17.09 39.09 -5.46
CA LEU A 54 -18.14 38.09 -5.29
C LEU A 54 -19.49 38.59 -5.76
N LEU A 55 -19.85 39.84 -5.45
CA LEU A 55 -21.09 40.46 -5.89
C LEU A 55 -21.14 40.61 -7.42
N THR A 56 -20.05 41.08 -8.04
CA THR A 56 -19.96 41.21 -9.50
C THR A 56 -20.02 39.84 -10.19
N LEU A 57 -19.34 38.84 -9.62
CA LEU A 57 -19.34 37.47 -10.14
C LEU A 57 -20.73 36.83 -10.03
N GLN A 58 -21.40 37.00 -8.88
CA GLN A 58 -22.76 36.53 -8.63
C GLN A 58 -23.76 37.13 -9.63
N GLN A 59 -23.69 38.44 -9.88
CA GLN A 59 -24.54 39.12 -10.85
C GLN A 59 -24.35 38.55 -12.26
N LYS A 60 -23.11 38.44 -12.74
CA LYS A 60 -22.79 37.88 -14.06
C LYS A 60 -23.27 36.43 -14.22
N ILE A 61 -23.13 35.60 -13.20
CA ILE A 61 -23.56 34.20 -13.26
C ILE A 61 -25.09 34.09 -13.27
N LEU A 62 -25.79 34.92 -12.50
CA LEU A 62 -27.25 34.97 -12.51
C LEU A 62 -27.79 35.41 -13.88
N GLU A 63 -27.12 36.34 -14.55
CA GLU A 63 -27.47 36.82 -15.89
C GLU A 63 -27.26 35.75 -16.99
N ILE A 64 -26.26 34.87 -16.84
CA ILE A 64 -25.83 33.97 -17.92
C ILE A 64 -26.33 32.52 -17.75
N ALA A 65 -26.50 32.01 -16.53
CA ALA A 65 -26.47 30.56 -16.31
C ALA A 65 -27.73 29.94 -15.66
N GLN A 66 -28.71 30.74 -15.22
CA GLN A 66 -29.80 30.26 -14.33
C GLN A 66 -29.27 29.33 -13.21
N ALA A 67 -28.09 29.63 -12.68
CA ALA A 67 -27.36 28.78 -11.76
C ALA A 67 -27.66 29.16 -10.31
N SER A 68 -27.62 28.18 -9.40
CA SER A 68 -27.66 28.46 -7.97
C SER A 68 -26.24 28.67 -7.44
N ILE A 69 -26.09 29.67 -6.58
CA ILE A 69 -24.81 30.04 -5.97
C ILE A 69 -24.94 29.89 -4.47
N SER A 70 -24.02 29.12 -3.87
CA SER A 70 -23.85 29.06 -2.43
C SER A 70 -22.46 29.56 -2.06
N ILE A 71 -22.41 30.46 -1.07
CA ILE A 71 -21.16 31.05 -0.59
C ILE A 71 -21.02 30.66 0.88
N THR A 72 -19.90 30.02 1.21
CA THR A 72 -19.55 29.71 2.60
C THR A 72 -18.20 30.32 2.92
N SER A 73 -18.06 30.96 4.08
CA SER A 73 -16.79 31.55 4.52
C SER A 73 -16.04 30.60 5.44
N VAL A 74 -14.76 30.41 5.19
CA VAL A 74 -13.83 29.63 6.02
C VAL A 74 -12.57 30.46 6.24
N ALA A 75 -12.08 30.56 7.48
CA ALA A 75 -10.87 31.34 7.77
C ALA A 75 -9.62 30.55 7.34
N ILE A 76 -9.04 30.91 6.19
CA ILE A 76 -7.76 30.39 5.70
C ILE A 76 -6.96 31.59 5.17
N GLN A 77 -5.65 31.62 5.40
CA GLN A 77 -4.73 32.67 4.94
C GLN A 77 -3.53 32.06 4.20
N GLY A 78 -3.01 32.73 3.18
CA GLY A 78 -1.65 32.52 2.66
C GLY A 78 -1.53 32.02 1.22
N TYR A 79 -2.49 32.35 0.36
CA TYR A 79 -2.37 32.14 -1.09
C TYR A 79 -1.48 33.23 -1.72
N GLN A 80 -0.57 32.82 -2.59
CA GLN A 80 0.20 33.73 -3.45
C GLN A 80 -0.13 33.39 -4.90
N GLY A 81 -0.94 34.20 -5.58
CA GLY A 81 -1.40 33.95 -6.96
C GLY A 81 -2.73 33.20 -7.08
N LEU A 82 -3.29 33.19 -8.29
CA LEU A 82 -4.54 32.51 -8.67
C LEU A 82 -4.25 31.29 -9.54
N TYR A 83 -4.76 30.12 -9.14
CA TYR A 83 -4.45 28.85 -9.81
C TYR A 83 -5.69 28.01 -10.12
N PHE A 84 -5.77 27.47 -11.33
CA PHE A 84 -6.92 26.68 -11.78
C PHE A 84 -6.53 25.24 -12.06
N ILE A 85 -7.25 24.29 -11.47
CA ILE A 85 -7.11 22.87 -11.78
C ILE A 85 -8.21 22.48 -12.77
N ASP A 86 -7.83 21.99 -13.95
CA ASP A 86 -8.78 21.40 -14.88
C ASP A 86 -8.43 19.98 -15.35
N GLY A 87 -9.42 19.31 -15.94
CA GLY A 87 -9.28 17.93 -16.41
C GLY A 87 -8.28 17.72 -17.55
N SER A 88 -7.77 18.79 -18.20
CA SER A 88 -6.69 18.67 -19.19
C SER A 88 -5.31 18.50 -18.54
N ILE A 89 -5.17 18.86 -17.25
CA ILE A 89 -3.93 18.70 -16.47
C ILE A 89 -3.57 17.23 -16.26
N LEU A 90 -4.56 16.35 -16.15
CA LEU A 90 -4.33 14.90 -16.06
C LEU A 90 -3.78 14.30 -17.36
N ASN A 91 -4.09 14.91 -18.51
CA ASN A 91 -3.58 14.50 -19.82
C ASN A 91 -2.22 15.13 -20.16
N ALA A 92 -1.79 16.16 -19.42
CA ALA A 92 -0.58 16.94 -19.67
C ALA A 92 0.62 16.57 -18.76
N ILE A 93 0.63 15.36 -18.17
CA ILE A 93 1.65 14.87 -17.22
C ILE A 93 3.09 14.84 -17.82
N ASN A 94 3.27 15.15 -19.11
CA ASN A 94 4.56 15.16 -19.80
C ASN A 94 5.36 16.49 -19.72
N GLU A 95 4.84 17.57 -19.12
CA GLU A 95 5.58 18.85 -19.06
C GLU A 95 6.26 19.15 -17.72
N LYS A 96 7.58 19.46 -17.77
CA LYS A 96 8.46 19.79 -16.63
C LYS A 96 7.96 20.95 -15.74
N ASN A 97 7.09 21.82 -16.24
CA ASN A 97 6.63 23.00 -15.50
C ASN A 97 5.63 22.69 -14.37
N TYR A 98 4.91 21.56 -14.44
CA TYR A 98 3.95 21.17 -13.41
C TYR A 98 4.62 20.71 -12.10
N ILE A 99 5.81 20.13 -12.15
CA ILE A 99 6.53 19.68 -10.95
C ILE A 99 6.86 20.88 -10.05
N ASN A 100 7.31 21.99 -10.64
CA ASN A 100 7.61 23.21 -9.89
C ASN A 100 6.35 23.79 -9.24
N TYR A 101 5.23 23.78 -9.97
CA TYR A 101 3.94 24.23 -9.46
C TYR A 101 3.44 23.36 -8.28
N PHE A 102 3.40 22.04 -8.44
CA PHE A 102 3.02 21.14 -7.35
C PHE A 102 3.97 21.25 -6.16
N SER A 103 5.27 21.42 -6.41
CA SER A 103 6.27 21.62 -5.35
C SER A 103 5.99 22.90 -4.56
N GLN A 104 5.70 24.02 -5.24
CA GLN A 104 5.34 25.27 -4.56
C GLN A 104 4.05 25.13 -3.75
N LEU A 105 3.00 24.54 -4.32
CA LEU A 105 1.73 24.31 -3.61
C LEU A 105 1.91 23.43 -2.37
N ILE A 106 2.64 22.32 -2.50
CA ILE A 106 2.95 21.42 -1.39
C ILE A 106 3.79 22.15 -0.35
N ASN A 107 4.83 22.89 -0.75
CA ASN A 107 5.71 23.61 0.18
C ASN A 107 4.96 24.69 0.97
N THR A 108 4.09 25.47 0.31
CA THR A 108 3.26 26.48 0.98
C THR A 108 2.27 25.81 1.95
N SER A 109 1.62 24.74 1.52
CA SER A 109 0.70 23.97 2.37
C SER A 109 1.42 23.34 3.57
N ASP A 110 2.60 22.78 3.35
CA ASP A 110 3.47 22.17 4.37
C ASP A 110 3.91 23.21 5.40
N ARG A 111 4.39 24.37 4.95
CA ARG A 111 4.76 25.49 5.81
C ARG A 111 3.58 25.96 6.66
N ASN A 112 2.42 26.17 6.05
CA ASN A 112 1.23 26.67 6.76
C ASN A 112 0.71 25.65 7.79
N LEU A 113 0.62 24.37 7.40
CA LEU A 113 0.23 23.30 8.33
C LEU A 113 1.20 23.19 9.50
N LYS A 114 2.50 23.28 9.24
CA LYS A 114 3.54 23.24 10.29
C LYS A 114 3.44 24.44 11.24
N LEU A 115 3.20 25.64 10.74
CA LEU A 115 3.02 26.83 11.58
C LEU A 115 1.80 26.70 12.50
N VAL A 116 0.64 26.33 11.93
CA VAL A 116 -0.62 26.18 12.67
C VAL A 116 -0.49 25.10 13.75
N THR A 117 0.01 23.93 13.39
CA THR A 117 0.17 22.81 14.35
C THR A 117 1.17 23.10 15.45
N ASN A 118 2.28 23.80 15.16
CA ASN A 118 3.23 24.25 16.18
C ASN A 118 2.63 25.29 17.13
N GLU A 119 1.81 26.21 16.61
CA GLU A 119 1.11 27.20 17.42
C GLU A 119 0.08 26.52 18.33
N ILE A 120 -0.68 25.54 17.80
CA ILE A 120 -1.56 24.68 18.59
C ILE A 120 -0.76 23.94 19.68
N GLY A 121 0.41 23.37 19.35
CA GLY A 121 1.26 22.68 20.31
C GLY A 121 1.77 23.58 21.44
N ARG A 122 2.16 24.81 21.11
CA ARG A 122 2.56 25.84 22.09
C ARG A 122 1.39 26.25 22.97
N ASN A 123 0.22 26.53 22.40
CA ASN A 123 -0.96 26.94 23.15
C ASN A 123 -1.55 25.82 24.00
N ALA A 124 -1.59 24.59 23.50
CA ALA A 124 -1.95 23.40 24.28
C ALA A 124 -1.01 23.20 25.47
N SER A 125 0.28 23.51 25.30
CA SER A 125 1.26 23.40 26.39
C SER A 125 0.95 24.35 27.55
N SER A 126 0.36 25.51 27.26
CA SER A 126 -0.03 26.53 28.24
C SER A 126 -1.48 26.40 28.73
N ASN A 127 -2.32 25.60 28.05
CA ASN A 127 -3.73 25.39 28.40
C ASN A 127 -4.11 23.89 28.38
N PRO A 128 -4.06 23.21 29.55
CA PRO A 128 -4.35 21.78 29.66
C PRO A 128 -5.76 21.35 29.22
N ASP A 129 -6.75 22.26 29.22
CA ASP A 129 -8.12 21.92 28.80
C ASP A 129 -8.28 21.85 27.28
N LEU A 130 -7.33 22.40 26.51
CA LEU A 130 -7.32 22.27 25.05
C LEU A 130 -7.20 20.80 24.60
N TYR A 131 -6.56 19.94 25.41
CA TYR A 131 -6.48 18.50 25.20
C TYR A 131 -7.82 17.77 25.43
N LYS A 132 -8.89 18.46 25.82
CA LYS A 132 -10.25 17.90 25.90
C LYS A 132 -11.12 18.36 24.73
N ASP A 133 -10.62 19.25 23.87
CA ASP A 133 -11.39 19.79 22.75
C ASP A 133 -11.61 18.75 21.64
N LYS A 134 -12.88 18.45 21.37
CA LYS A 134 -13.31 17.54 20.29
C LYS A 134 -12.90 18.02 18.90
N LYS A 135 -12.75 19.33 18.67
CA LYS A 135 -12.27 19.90 17.40
C LYS A 135 -10.79 19.62 17.19
N LEU A 136 -9.99 19.73 18.24
CA LEU A 136 -8.57 19.35 18.20
C LEU A 136 -8.42 17.85 17.89
N HIS A 137 -9.29 17.02 18.46
CA HIS A 137 -9.36 15.60 18.14
C HIS A 137 -9.66 15.35 16.64
N LYS A 138 -10.68 16.00 16.08
CA LYS A 138 -11.00 15.92 14.65
C LYS A 138 -9.87 16.44 13.75
N LEU A 139 -9.09 17.42 14.20
CA LEU A 139 -7.93 17.91 13.45
C LEU A 139 -6.85 16.82 13.33
N PHE A 140 -6.51 16.14 14.44
CA PHE A 140 -5.51 15.06 14.40
C PHE A 140 -6.01 13.83 13.64
N GLN A 141 -7.33 13.65 13.54
CA GLN A 141 -7.95 12.69 12.64
C GLN A 141 -7.79 13.03 11.17
N VAL A 142 -7.22 14.17 10.76
CA VAL A 142 -7.04 14.51 9.33
C VAL A 142 -5.63 14.99 8.99
N VAL A 143 -4.90 15.55 9.95
CA VAL A 143 -3.55 16.07 9.74
C VAL A 143 -2.51 14.94 9.73
N PRO A 144 -1.61 14.89 8.72
CA PRO A 144 -0.49 13.93 8.71
C PRO A 144 0.42 14.05 9.93
N SER A 145 0.89 12.92 10.45
CA SER A 145 1.69 12.86 11.69
C SER A 145 2.97 13.68 11.65
N LYS A 146 3.59 13.90 10.48
CA LYS A 146 4.77 14.77 10.34
C LYS A 146 4.55 16.23 10.75
N TYR A 147 3.30 16.68 10.82
CA TYR A 147 2.95 18.02 11.27
C TYR A 147 2.57 18.07 12.75
N ILE A 148 2.50 16.95 13.46
CA ILE A 148 2.08 16.94 14.86
C ILE A 148 3.33 17.18 15.71
N PRO A 149 3.46 18.34 16.40
CA PRO A 149 4.66 18.65 17.17
C PRO A 149 4.84 17.69 18.34
N GLU A 150 6.10 17.35 18.61
CA GLU A 150 6.48 16.43 19.70
C GLU A 150 6.01 16.93 21.07
N SER A 151 5.96 18.25 21.28
CA SER A 151 5.45 18.86 22.52
C SER A 151 4.02 18.46 22.85
N LEU A 152 3.21 18.09 21.85
CA LEU A 152 1.90 17.52 22.07
C LEU A 152 1.96 16.05 22.50
N LEU A 153 2.91 15.27 21.99
CA LEU A 153 3.01 13.83 22.23
C LEU A 153 3.57 13.48 23.61
N ILE A 154 4.48 14.29 24.16
CA ILE A 154 5.17 14.01 25.43
C ILE A 154 4.27 14.31 26.65
N LYS A 155 3.20 15.10 26.50
CA LYS A 155 2.35 15.49 27.63
C LYS A 155 1.46 14.33 28.06
N LYS A 156 1.43 14.03 29.38
CA LYS A 156 0.52 13.03 29.97
C LYS A 156 -0.96 13.25 29.62
N ALA A 157 -1.39 14.48 29.35
CA ALA A 157 -2.76 14.81 28.93
C ALA A 157 -3.08 14.39 27.49
N PHE A 158 -2.07 14.12 26.67
CA PHE A 158 -2.22 13.49 25.36
C PHE A 158 -2.47 11.99 25.57
N ASN A 159 -3.73 11.68 25.89
CA ASN A 159 -4.17 10.32 26.18
C ASN A 159 -4.06 9.41 24.96
N SER A 160 -4.17 8.10 25.22
CA SER A 160 -4.33 7.03 24.22
C SER A 160 -5.44 7.26 23.21
N SER A 161 -6.37 8.18 23.47
CA SER A 161 -7.45 8.57 22.57
C SER A 161 -6.99 9.35 21.33
N TYR A 162 -5.84 10.04 21.35
CA TYR A 162 -5.37 10.88 20.22
C TYR A 162 -4.36 10.20 19.31
N LEU A 163 -3.60 9.28 19.89
CA LEU A 163 -2.68 8.41 19.17
C LEU A 163 -3.32 7.68 17.96
N PRO A 164 -4.63 7.28 17.94
CA PRO A 164 -5.22 6.36 16.95
C PRO A 164 -5.19 6.80 15.49
N TYR A 165 -4.61 7.95 15.16
CA TYR A 165 -4.61 8.54 13.82
C TYR A 165 -3.21 8.97 13.36
N LEU A 166 -2.16 8.73 14.17
CA LEU A 166 -0.79 9.13 13.86
C LEU A 166 -0.04 8.13 12.98
N PRO A 167 -0.06 6.82 13.30
CA PRO A 167 0.66 5.85 12.50
C PRO A 167 -0.08 5.61 11.18
N SER A 168 0.67 5.41 10.11
CA SER A 168 0.13 5.01 8.82
C SER A 168 0.98 3.88 8.28
N PHE A 169 0.36 2.75 7.97
CA PHE A 169 1.06 1.58 7.45
C PHE A 169 1.73 1.87 6.11
N SER A 170 1.03 2.58 5.23
CA SER A 170 1.56 3.03 3.94
C SER A 170 2.75 3.96 4.09
N ALA A 171 2.71 4.91 5.03
CA ALA A 171 3.85 5.75 5.36
C ALA A 171 5.04 4.91 5.89
N GLN A 172 4.78 3.99 6.83
CA GLN A 172 5.81 3.13 7.43
C GLN A 172 6.48 2.23 6.39
N LEU A 173 5.72 1.58 5.49
CA LEU A 173 6.31 0.76 4.41
C LEU A 173 7.12 1.59 3.41
N THR A 174 6.72 2.83 3.17
CA THR A 174 7.45 3.77 2.29
C THR A 174 8.78 4.17 2.93
N GLU A 175 8.78 4.60 4.18
CA GLU A 175 10.00 4.89 4.96
C GLU A 175 10.90 3.65 5.04
N TYR A 176 10.30 2.49 5.33
CA TYR A 176 11.04 1.24 5.46
C TYR A 176 11.67 0.79 4.14
N THR A 177 11.12 1.20 3.00
CA THR A 177 11.77 1.01 1.69
C THR A 177 13.07 1.78 1.57
N ILE A 178 13.12 3.02 2.07
CA ILE A 178 14.34 3.81 2.11
C ILE A 178 15.35 3.16 3.06
N PHE A 179 14.90 2.74 4.25
CA PHE A 179 15.73 2.00 5.20
C PHE A 179 16.38 0.76 4.55
N ARG A 180 15.61 -0.06 3.83
CA ARG A 180 16.14 -1.24 3.12
C ARG A 180 17.20 -0.89 2.08
N LYS A 181 17.03 0.22 1.33
CA LYS A 181 18.05 0.69 0.38
C LYS A 181 19.36 1.05 1.09
N VAL A 182 19.29 1.68 2.26
CA VAL A 182 20.46 2.01 3.09
C VAL A 182 21.10 0.75 3.67
N VAL A 183 20.32 -0.23 4.12
CA VAL A 183 20.86 -1.52 4.56
C VAL A 183 21.59 -2.22 3.41
N ASN A 184 20.97 -2.25 2.22
CA ASN A 184 21.55 -2.85 1.03
C ASN A 184 22.88 -2.20 0.64
N SER A 185 22.98 -0.87 0.69
CA SER A 185 24.24 -0.18 0.36
C SER A 185 25.37 -0.50 1.34
N LYS A 186 25.04 -0.83 2.61
CA LYS A 186 26.03 -1.18 3.64
C LYS A 186 26.38 -2.67 3.67
N LYS A 187 25.44 -3.56 3.31
CA LYS A 187 25.59 -5.02 3.49
C LYS A 187 25.64 -5.80 2.18
N GLY A 188 25.25 -5.19 1.06
CA GLY A 188 25.11 -5.86 -0.24
C GLY A 188 23.87 -6.74 -0.38
N PHE A 189 22.97 -6.73 0.62
CA PHE A 189 21.69 -7.44 0.58
C PHE A 189 20.65 -6.76 1.50
N THR A 190 19.38 -7.13 1.32
CA THR A 190 18.29 -6.81 2.25
C THR A 190 17.76 -8.09 2.91
N VAL A 191 17.23 -7.99 4.13
CA VAL A 191 16.60 -9.11 4.84
C VAL A 191 15.45 -9.67 4.00
N GLU A 192 14.63 -8.76 3.48
CA GLU A 192 13.47 -9.02 2.65
C GLU A 192 13.88 -9.68 1.32
N GLY A 193 14.94 -9.20 0.68
CA GLY A 193 15.41 -9.78 -0.58
C GLY A 193 15.92 -11.21 -0.44
N ILE A 194 16.48 -11.57 0.72
CA ILE A 194 16.89 -12.96 1.00
C ILE A 194 15.67 -13.87 1.09
N ILE A 195 14.65 -13.46 1.83
CA ILE A 195 13.48 -14.30 2.11
C ILE A 195 12.42 -14.24 1.01
N ASN A 196 12.45 -13.22 0.12
CA ASN A 196 11.61 -13.15 -1.07
C ASN A 196 12.03 -14.15 -2.16
N ASN A 197 13.23 -14.72 -2.06
CA ASN A 197 13.64 -15.80 -2.96
C ASN A 197 12.89 -17.09 -2.60
N LYS A 198 12.05 -17.60 -3.50
CA LYS A 198 11.17 -18.76 -3.23
C LYS A 198 11.90 -19.98 -2.69
N VAL A 199 13.06 -20.33 -3.25
CA VAL A 199 13.84 -21.51 -2.80
C VAL A 199 14.36 -21.30 -1.38
N LYS A 200 14.90 -20.12 -1.06
CA LYS A 200 15.35 -19.80 0.29
C LYS A 200 14.19 -19.78 1.27
N ALA A 201 13.05 -19.22 0.87
CA ALA A 201 11.83 -19.15 1.68
C ALA A 201 11.29 -20.55 2.02
N ILE A 202 11.26 -21.45 1.04
CA ILE A 202 10.84 -22.85 1.24
C ILE A 202 11.82 -23.58 2.17
N ASN A 203 13.12 -23.45 1.97
CA ASN A 203 14.11 -24.07 2.85
C ASN A 203 14.01 -23.55 4.29
N PHE A 204 13.76 -22.25 4.45
CA PHE A 204 13.52 -21.63 5.74
C PHE A 204 12.26 -22.17 6.43
N ALA A 205 11.15 -22.28 5.68
CA ALA A 205 9.90 -22.87 6.17
C ALA A 205 10.11 -24.33 6.61
N LYS A 206 10.80 -25.15 5.80
CA LYS A 206 11.17 -26.54 6.14
C LYS A 206 11.99 -26.62 7.43
N ALA A 207 12.98 -25.75 7.60
CA ALA A 207 13.82 -25.71 8.79
C ALA A 207 13.01 -25.42 10.07
N LEU A 208 11.94 -24.65 9.95
CA LEU A 208 10.98 -24.36 11.02
C LEU A 208 9.82 -25.37 11.10
N LYS A 209 9.93 -26.50 10.40
CA LYS A 209 8.93 -27.59 10.37
C LYS A 209 7.56 -27.14 9.88
N VAL A 210 7.51 -26.13 9.03
CA VAL A 210 6.28 -25.69 8.37
C VAL A 210 6.06 -26.56 7.12
N PRO A 211 4.86 -27.15 6.93
CA PRO A 211 4.56 -27.90 5.72
C PRO A 211 4.74 -27.04 4.48
N VAL A 212 5.35 -27.61 3.44
CA VAL A 212 5.53 -27.00 2.12
C VAL A 212 5.14 -28.04 1.09
N PRO A 213 4.64 -27.64 -0.10
CA PRO A 213 4.43 -28.60 -1.18
C PRO A 213 5.75 -29.32 -1.51
N GLU A 214 5.68 -30.64 -1.71
CA GLU A 214 6.84 -31.39 -2.16
C GLU A 214 7.34 -30.87 -3.51
N ILE A 215 8.65 -30.70 -3.66
CA ILE A 215 9.24 -30.22 -4.93
C ILE A 215 9.82 -31.44 -5.64
N TYR A 216 9.21 -31.84 -6.75
CA TYR A 216 9.67 -32.96 -7.56
C TYR A 216 10.78 -32.53 -8.51
N GLN A 217 10.65 -31.35 -9.14
CA GLN A 217 11.65 -30.80 -10.05
C GLN A 217 11.75 -29.29 -9.85
N LYS A 218 12.95 -28.74 -10.01
CA LYS A 218 13.20 -27.28 -9.95
C LYS A 218 14.34 -26.92 -10.86
N SER A 219 14.38 -25.65 -11.23
CA SER A 219 15.44 -25.10 -12.08
C SER A 219 15.48 -25.73 -13.48
N ILE A 220 14.32 -26.18 -13.99
CA ILE A 220 14.19 -26.79 -15.31
C ILE A 220 13.98 -25.72 -16.38
N GLY A 221 14.66 -25.85 -17.51
CA GLY A 221 14.42 -25.05 -18.71
C GLY A 221 13.12 -25.46 -19.40
N LYS A 222 12.52 -24.58 -20.21
CA LYS A 222 11.27 -24.88 -20.95
C LYS A 222 11.35 -26.14 -21.79
N GLU A 223 12.49 -26.36 -22.44
CA GLU A 223 12.71 -27.52 -23.32
C GLU A 223 12.96 -28.82 -22.55
N GLU A 224 13.26 -28.72 -21.25
CA GLU A 224 13.50 -29.86 -20.36
C GLU A 224 12.21 -30.34 -19.66
N ILE A 225 11.09 -29.62 -19.85
CA ILE A 225 9.81 -30.00 -19.25
C ILE A 225 9.30 -31.28 -19.90
N ASN A 226 9.34 -32.39 -19.15
CA ASN A 226 8.56 -33.57 -19.49
C ASN A 226 7.09 -33.29 -19.20
N TYR A 227 6.24 -33.39 -20.21
CA TYR A 227 4.80 -33.10 -20.11
C TYR A 227 3.95 -34.31 -19.69
N ASP A 228 4.54 -35.49 -19.44
CA ASP A 228 3.86 -36.61 -18.79
C ASP A 228 3.78 -36.37 -17.27
N LEU A 229 3.08 -35.30 -16.91
CA LEU A 229 2.89 -34.82 -15.55
C LEU A 229 1.50 -35.21 -15.06
N LYS A 230 1.39 -35.70 -13.82
CA LYS A 230 0.10 -36.10 -13.22
C LYS A 230 0.07 -35.73 -11.75
N ASN A 231 -1.01 -35.09 -11.32
CA ASN A 231 -1.25 -34.64 -9.95
C ASN A 231 -0.13 -33.73 -9.41
N VAL A 232 0.27 -32.76 -10.23
CA VAL A 232 1.32 -31.78 -9.92
C VAL A 232 0.91 -30.37 -10.30
N VAL A 233 1.69 -29.40 -9.83
CA VAL A 233 1.65 -28.01 -10.28
C VAL A 233 2.93 -27.71 -11.05
N LEU A 234 2.78 -27.23 -12.29
CA LEU A 234 3.86 -26.66 -13.09
C LEU A 234 3.80 -25.14 -12.99
N LYS A 235 4.89 -24.50 -12.56
CA LYS A 235 4.94 -23.04 -12.41
C LYS A 235 6.32 -22.43 -12.65
N PRO A 236 6.39 -21.16 -13.05
CA PRO A 236 7.65 -20.42 -13.13
C PRO A 236 8.26 -20.18 -11.73
N MET A 237 9.59 -20.23 -11.64
CA MET A 237 10.29 -19.94 -10.38
C MET A 237 10.22 -18.47 -9.99
N ASP A 238 10.28 -17.55 -10.96
CA ASP A 238 10.30 -16.10 -10.73
C ASP A 238 9.00 -15.41 -11.15
N GLY A 239 7.90 -16.17 -11.28
CA GLY A 239 6.58 -15.63 -11.63
C GLY A 239 5.81 -15.02 -10.47
N ASP A 240 4.86 -14.16 -10.79
CA ASP A 240 3.94 -13.48 -9.86
C ASP A 240 2.47 -13.67 -10.30
N SER A 241 1.53 -13.29 -9.43
CA SER A 241 0.10 -13.15 -9.78
C SER A 241 -0.57 -14.41 -10.36
N SER A 242 -0.04 -15.60 -10.04
CA SER A 242 -0.44 -16.88 -10.62
C SER A 242 -0.23 -17.03 -12.14
N LYS A 243 0.53 -16.12 -12.77
CA LYS A 243 0.85 -16.16 -14.20
C LYS A 243 1.56 -17.44 -14.56
N ASP A 244 1.08 -18.07 -15.62
CA ASP A 244 1.60 -19.33 -16.15
C ASP A 244 1.72 -20.45 -15.08
N VAL A 245 0.80 -20.46 -14.11
CA VAL A 245 0.67 -21.55 -13.13
C VAL A 245 -0.40 -22.53 -13.60
N PHE A 246 -0.03 -23.79 -13.70
CA PHE A 246 -0.89 -24.87 -14.18
C PHE A 246 -1.01 -25.97 -13.14
N ILE A 247 -2.25 -26.32 -12.78
CA ILE A 247 -2.55 -27.54 -12.03
C ILE A 247 -2.82 -28.63 -13.06
N ILE A 248 -2.09 -29.74 -12.97
CA ILE A 248 -2.16 -30.86 -13.89
C ILE A 248 -2.62 -32.08 -13.09
N SER A 249 -3.85 -32.53 -13.32
CA SER A 249 -4.39 -33.78 -12.74
C SER A 249 -4.36 -34.90 -13.78
N ASN A 250 -4.89 -36.07 -13.42
CA ASN A 250 -5.08 -37.17 -14.37
C ASN A 250 -6.10 -36.84 -15.48
N ASP A 251 -7.08 -35.99 -15.18
CA ASP A 251 -8.27 -35.81 -16.03
C ASP A 251 -8.37 -34.41 -16.64
N PHE A 252 -7.62 -33.44 -16.11
CA PHE A 252 -7.70 -32.05 -16.55
C PHE A 252 -6.40 -31.28 -16.34
N ILE A 253 -6.26 -30.19 -17.10
CA ILE A 253 -5.27 -29.14 -16.86
C ILE A 253 -6.03 -27.85 -16.56
N GLN A 254 -5.71 -27.20 -15.46
CA GLN A 254 -6.33 -25.96 -15.00
C GLN A 254 -5.30 -24.82 -15.07
N SER A 255 -5.60 -23.78 -15.84
CA SER A 255 -4.84 -22.50 -15.76
C SER A 255 -5.32 -21.73 -14.54
N VAL A 256 -4.43 -21.48 -13.58
CA VAL A 256 -4.79 -20.79 -12.32
C VAL A 256 -5.02 -19.30 -12.54
N GLU A 257 -4.23 -18.66 -13.42
CA GLU A 257 -4.42 -17.25 -13.80
C GLU A 257 -5.76 -17.02 -14.48
N LYS A 258 -6.06 -17.83 -15.52
CA LYS A 258 -7.25 -17.66 -16.34
C LYS A 258 -8.52 -18.20 -15.69
N ARG A 259 -8.37 -19.12 -14.73
CA ARG A 259 -9.48 -19.82 -14.04
C ARG A 259 -10.34 -20.63 -15.01
N GLU A 260 -9.69 -21.27 -15.98
CA GLU A 260 -10.33 -22.16 -16.94
C GLU A 260 -9.53 -23.46 -17.13
N LYS A 261 -10.26 -24.52 -17.51
CA LYS A 261 -9.64 -25.77 -17.95
C LYS A 261 -9.14 -25.60 -19.37
N ILE A 262 -7.94 -26.09 -19.64
CA ILE A 262 -7.27 -26.03 -20.95
C ILE A 262 -6.79 -27.41 -21.36
N ASP A 263 -6.48 -27.59 -22.65
CA ASP A 263 -5.83 -28.80 -23.14
C ASP A 263 -4.30 -28.70 -23.08
N LEU A 264 -3.64 -29.84 -23.30
CA LEU A 264 -2.18 -29.95 -23.25
C LEU A 264 -1.48 -29.08 -24.31
N SER A 265 -2.03 -28.99 -25.52
CA SER A 265 -1.50 -28.16 -26.60
C SER A 265 -1.50 -26.68 -26.24
N THR A 266 -2.57 -26.21 -25.61
CA THR A 266 -2.74 -24.83 -25.15
C THR A 266 -1.77 -24.53 -24.02
N MET A 267 -1.62 -25.44 -23.05
CA MET A 267 -0.64 -25.29 -21.98
C MET A 267 0.78 -25.17 -22.55
N LYS A 268 1.18 -26.08 -23.44
CA LYS A 268 2.50 -26.05 -24.10
C LYS A 268 2.75 -24.72 -24.81
N SER A 269 1.78 -24.25 -25.60
CA SER A 269 1.91 -22.95 -26.28
C SER A 269 2.06 -21.77 -25.30
N GLN A 270 1.39 -21.82 -24.15
CA GLN A 270 1.55 -20.80 -23.10
C GLN A 270 2.93 -20.85 -22.46
N VAL A 271 3.44 -22.05 -22.11
CA VAL A 271 4.79 -22.25 -21.58
C VAL A 271 5.86 -21.74 -22.55
N GLU A 272 5.73 -22.06 -23.84
CA GLU A 272 6.63 -21.60 -24.90
C GLU A 272 6.67 -20.06 -25.00
N LYS A 273 5.50 -19.41 -24.98
CA LYS A 273 5.36 -17.94 -25.07
C LYS A 273 5.67 -17.19 -23.78
N SER A 274 5.68 -17.88 -22.64
CA SER A 274 5.92 -17.30 -21.33
C SER A 274 7.24 -16.52 -21.29
N PRO A 275 7.34 -15.35 -20.64
CA PRO A 275 8.62 -14.67 -20.46
C PRO A 275 9.55 -15.41 -19.49
N TYR A 276 9.03 -16.39 -18.72
CA TYR A 276 9.78 -17.09 -17.68
C TYR A 276 10.63 -18.22 -18.25
N LYS A 277 11.92 -18.23 -17.89
CA LYS A 277 12.90 -19.19 -18.40
C LYS A 277 13.03 -20.45 -17.56
N ILE A 278 12.80 -20.32 -16.26
CA ILE A 278 13.08 -21.34 -15.26
C ILE A 278 11.78 -21.75 -14.58
N TRP A 279 11.54 -23.05 -14.54
CA TRP A 279 10.30 -23.65 -14.05
C TRP A 279 10.55 -24.61 -12.89
N MET A 280 9.46 -24.99 -12.23
CA MET A 280 9.44 -26.02 -11.20
C MET A 280 8.16 -26.84 -11.27
N VAL A 281 8.25 -28.09 -10.81
CA VAL A 281 7.15 -29.02 -10.64
C VAL A 281 7.04 -29.34 -9.15
N GLU A 282 5.88 -29.08 -8.57
CA GLU A 282 5.60 -29.34 -7.15
C GLU A 282 4.31 -30.15 -6.96
N GLN A 283 4.13 -30.63 -5.74
CA GLN A 283 2.93 -31.32 -5.28
C GLN A 283 1.68 -30.45 -5.53
N TYR A 284 0.66 -31.05 -6.14
CA TYR A 284 -0.66 -30.44 -6.21
C TYR A 284 -1.37 -30.54 -4.86
N ILE A 285 -1.85 -29.39 -4.37
CA ILE A 285 -2.65 -29.26 -3.16
C ILE A 285 -4.10 -28.97 -3.57
N PRO A 286 -5.08 -29.85 -3.26
CA PRO A 286 -6.47 -29.65 -3.64
C PRO A 286 -7.17 -28.59 -2.77
N GLY A 287 -8.25 -28.02 -3.29
CA GLY A 287 -9.09 -27.07 -2.54
C GLY A 287 -10.08 -27.71 -1.59
N PHE A 288 -10.83 -26.86 -0.88
CA PHE A 288 -11.87 -27.27 0.06
C PHE A 288 -13.04 -27.95 -0.65
N GLY A 289 -13.60 -29.02 -0.08
CA GLY A 289 -14.84 -29.61 -0.58
C GLY A 289 -14.79 -30.13 -2.02
N GLY A 290 -13.62 -30.55 -2.50
CA GLY A 290 -13.44 -31.04 -3.87
C GLY A 290 -13.13 -29.96 -4.92
N GLU A 291 -12.96 -28.70 -4.50
CA GLU A 291 -12.51 -27.62 -5.38
C GLU A 291 -11.11 -27.88 -5.95
N ILE A 292 -10.85 -27.35 -7.16
CA ILE A 292 -9.58 -27.57 -7.86
C ILE A 292 -8.47 -26.70 -7.27
N ILE A 293 -8.78 -25.44 -6.95
CA ILE A 293 -7.77 -24.47 -6.52
C ILE A 293 -7.89 -24.28 -5.00
N PRO A 294 -6.81 -24.46 -4.21
CA PRO A 294 -6.83 -24.21 -2.78
C PRO A 294 -7.02 -22.72 -2.49
N TYR A 295 -7.54 -22.40 -1.31
CA TYR A 295 -7.60 -21.01 -0.88
C TYR A 295 -6.18 -20.46 -0.73
N ASP A 296 -5.96 -19.27 -1.28
CA ASP A 296 -4.73 -18.52 -1.13
C ASP A 296 -4.89 -17.59 0.08
N ILE A 297 -4.25 -17.98 1.20
CA ILE A 297 -4.33 -17.31 2.49
C ILE A 297 -3.10 -16.43 2.68
N LYS A 298 -3.30 -15.12 2.87
CA LYS A 298 -2.19 -14.18 3.06
C LYS A 298 -2.26 -13.57 4.46
N LEU A 299 -1.28 -13.91 5.29
CA LEU A 299 -1.15 -13.36 6.64
C LEU A 299 -0.28 -12.10 6.62
N PHE A 300 -0.78 -11.02 7.18
CA PHE A 300 -0.02 -9.79 7.43
C PHE A 300 0.62 -9.89 8.81
N CYS A 301 1.88 -10.29 8.82
CA CYS A 301 2.66 -10.59 10.02
C CYS A 301 3.53 -9.39 10.42
N PHE A 302 3.29 -8.88 11.62
CA PHE A 302 4.00 -7.78 12.29
C PHE A 302 4.90 -8.33 13.39
N TYR A 303 5.98 -9.02 13.01
CA TYR A 303 6.98 -9.62 13.91
C TYR A 303 6.37 -10.29 15.17
N GLY A 304 5.84 -11.51 14.98
CA GLY A 304 5.18 -12.29 16.05
C GLY A 304 3.73 -11.93 16.33
N ALA A 305 3.14 -11.00 15.57
CA ALA A 305 1.70 -10.69 15.62
C ALA A 305 1.11 -10.78 14.22
N ILE A 306 -0.09 -11.33 14.08
CA ILE A 306 -0.84 -11.32 12.82
C ILE A 306 -2.02 -10.38 13.04
N LYS A 307 -2.30 -9.52 12.07
CA LYS A 307 -3.31 -8.45 12.22
C LYS A 307 -4.31 -8.35 11.09
N LEU A 308 -4.03 -9.03 10.00
CA LEU A 308 -4.94 -9.09 8.87
C LEU A 308 -4.68 -10.39 8.12
N ILE A 309 -5.76 -11.04 7.70
CA ILE A 309 -5.76 -12.27 6.92
C ILE A 309 -6.57 -11.97 5.66
N LEU A 310 -6.00 -12.25 4.49
CA LEU A 310 -6.73 -12.23 3.23
C LEU A 310 -6.93 -13.66 2.76
N VAL A 311 -8.19 -14.07 2.60
CA VAL A 311 -8.57 -15.32 1.94
C VAL A 311 -8.94 -14.98 0.51
N ILE A 312 -8.29 -15.62 -0.46
CA ILE A 312 -8.61 -15.50 -1.88
C ILE A 312 -9.14 -16.82 -2.39
N ASP A 313 -10.31 -16.78 -2.99
CA ASP A 313 -10.88 -17.89 -3.75
C ASP A 313 -10.82 -17.60 -5.25
N ARG A 314 -10.30 -18.59 -5.99
CA ARG A 314 -10.06 -18.55 -7.43
C ARG A 314 -10.91 -19.55 -8.21
N ASN A 315 -11.77 -20.32 -7.56
CA ASN A 315 -12.61 -21.32 -8.20
C ASN A 315 -13.84 -20.73 -8.91
N SER A 316 -14.16 -19.46 -8.62
CA SER A 316 -15.21 -18.71 -9.30
C SER A 316 -14.69 -17.97 -10.54
N SER A 317 -15.57 -17.67 -11.49
CA SER A 317 -15.26 -16.86 -12.68
C SER A 317 -14.69 -15.47 -12.34
N LYS A 318 -15.02 -14.94 -11.15
CA LYS A 318 -14.42 -13.74 -10.56
C LYS A 318 -13.59 -14.11 -9.33
N LEU A 319 -12.51 -13.37 -9.08
CA LEU A 319 -11.77 -13.51 -7.82
C LEU A 319 -12.70 -13.10 -6.68
N ARG A 320 -12.73 -13.88 -5.62
CA ARG A 320 -13.47 -13.55 -4.40
C ARG A 320 -12.50 -13.37 -3.25
N HIS A 321 -12.77 -12.39 -2.42
CA HIS A 321 -11.89 -11.99 -1.32
C HIS A 321 -12.65 -11.96 0.00
N GLU A 322 -11.99 -12.38 1.07
CA GLU A 322 -12.45 -12.17 2.43
C GLU A 322 -11.29 -11.67 3.28
N TRP A 323 -11.54 -10.57 4.01
CA TRP A 323 -10.59 -10.00 4.94
C TRP A 323 -11.01 -10.36 6.37
N LEU A 324 -10.11 -10.94 7.14
CA LEU A 324 -10.34 -11.35 8.52
C LEU A 324 -9.30 -10.73 9.47
N ASP A 325 -9.67 -10.53 10.73
CA ASP A 325 -8.77 -10.19 11.83
C ASP A 325 -8.09 -11.44 12.42
N GLU A 326 -7.29 -11.26 13.48
CA GLU A 326 -6.64 -12.37 14.20
C GLU A 326 -7.60 -13.37 14.87
N ASN A 327 -8.88 -13.04 14.98
CA ASN A 327 -9.93 -13.87 15.56
C ASN A 327 -10.85 -14.46 14.48
N PHE A 328 -10.42 -14.43 13.21
CA PHE A 328 -11.20 -14.87 12.05
C PHE A 328 -12.54 -14.12 11.89
N LYS A 329 -12.62 -12.87 12.36
CA LYS A 329 -13.78 -12.00 12.16
C LYS A 329 -13.57 -11.09 10.97
N ARG A 330 -14.63 -10.87 10.19
CA ARG A 330 -14.57 -10.04 8.99
C ARG A 330 -14.17 -8.60 9.28
N VAL A 331 -13.26 -8.06 8.47
CA VAL A 331 -12.79 -6.68 8.52
C VAL A 331 -13.13 -5.95 7.23
N ASN A 332 -13.69 -4.75 7.33
CA ASN A 332 -13.83 -3.85 6.18
C ASN A 332 -12.53 -3.07 5.99
N THR A 333 -11.77 -3.42 4.96
CA THR A 333 -10.49 -2.79 4.64
C THR A 333 -10.62 -1.64 3.64
N GLY A 334 -11.83 -1.40 3.11
CA GLY A 334 -12.05 -0.50 1.98
C GLY A 334 -11.59 -1.08 0.64
N ARG A 335 -11.01 -2.29 0.62
CA ARG A 335 -10.49 -2.96 -0.58
C ARG A 335 -11.33 -4.15 -0.96
N PHE A 336 -11.49 -4.35 -2.27
CA PHE A 336 -12.18 -5.51 -2.85
C PHE A 336 -13.65 -5.67 -2.44
N ASN A 337 -14.31 -4.56 -2.05
CA ASN A 337 -15.70 -4.54 -1.58
C ASN A 337 -16.70 -5.16 -2.60
N ASP A 338 -16.39 -5.10 -3.90
CA ASP A 338 -17.24 -5.65 -4.97
C ASP A 338 -17.08 -7.17 -5.19
N SER A 339 -16.20 -7.82 -4.43
CA SER A 339 -15.86 -9.25 -4.59
C SER A 339 -15.88 -10.02 -3.27
N LEU A 340 -16.62 -9.51 -2.29
CA LEU A 340 -16.72 -10.07 -0.96
C LEU A 340 -17.45 -11.41 -0.96
N PHE A 341 -16.88 -12.42 -0.29
CA PHE A 341 -17.57 -13.68 0.03
C PHE A 341 -17.36 -14.06 1.49
N VAL A 342 -17.93 -15.19 1.92
CA VAL A 342 -17.67 -15.82 3.22
C VAL A 342 -17.00 -17.16 2.93
N SER A 343 -15.76 -17.31 3.38
CA SER A 343 -15.02 -18.56 3.24
C SER A 343 -15.33 -19.51 4.39
N ASN A 344 -15.09 -20.80 4.17
CA ASN A 344 -15.12 -21.80 5.25
C ASN A 344 -13.76 -21.89 5.98
N PHE A 345 -12.86 -20.94 5.77
CA PHE A 345 -11.50 -20.98 6.34
C PHE A 345 -11.52 -20.57 7.81
N ASN A 346 -11.28 -21.54 8.70
CA ASN A 346 -11.14 -21.29 10.13
C ASN A 346 -10.11 -22.26 10.73
N ASN A 347 -8.83 -22.08 10.39
CA ASN A 347 -7.75 -22.91 10.91
C ASN A 347 -6.84 -22.11 11.85
N PRO A 348 -7.04 -22.19 13.18
CA PRO A 348 -6.24 -21.47 14.16
C PRO A 348 -4.74 -21.82 14.15
N ALA A 349 -4.35 -23.00 13.66
CA ALA A 349 -2.94 -23.41 13.63
C ALA A 349 -2.09 -22.49 12.73
N ILE A 350 -2.70 -21.88 11.70
CA ILE A 350 -2.03 -20.92 10.82
C ILE A 350 -1.44 -19.74 11.61
N MET A 351 -2.08 -19.36 12.73
CA MET A 351 -1.65 -18.24 13.54
C MET A 351 -0.33 -18.54 14.22
N ASN A 352 -0.15 -19.75 14.74
CA ASN A 352 1.10 -20.16 15.39
C ASN A 352 2.23 -20.31 14.34
N ILE A 353 1.91 -20.87 13.18
CA ILE A 353 2.85 -21.01 12.05
C ILE A 353 3.34 -19.64 11.57
N GLY A 354 2.42 -18.72 11.27
CA GLY A 354 2.77 -17.37 10.80
C GLY A 354 3.54 -16.55 11.84
N LYS A 355 3.19 -16.66 13.13
CA LYS A 355 3.95 -16.05 14.23
C LYS A 355 5.37 -16.62 14.30
N SER A 356 5.52 -17.94 14.24
CA SER A 356 6.83 -18.62 14.29
C SER A 356 7.72 -18.19 13.12
N LEU A 357 7.20 -18.21 11.89
CA LEU A 357 7.94 -17.76 10.70
C LEU A 357 8.39 -16.30 10.84
N SER A 358 7.46 -15.40 11.20
CA SER A 358 7.77 -13.97 11.30
C SER A 358 8.75 -13.62 12.42
N LEU A 359 8.72 -14.33 13.56
CA LEU A 359 9.68 -14.15 14.66
C LEU A 359 11.10 -14.60 14.30
N ASN A 360 11.24 -15.45 13.29
CA ASN A 360 12.54 -15.98 12.85
C ASN A 360 13.14 -15.19 11.67
N VAL A 361 12.51 -14.09 11.24
CA VAL A 361 13.07 -13.17 10.24
C VAL A 361 13.28 -11.79 10.86
N PRO A 362 14.48 -11.17 10.75
CA PRO A 362 14.79 -9.89 11.41
C PRO A 362 14.20 -8.68 10.66
N THR A 363 12.88 -8.62 10.53
CA THR A 363 12.14 -7.53 9.87
C THR A 363 10.80 -7.28 10.59
N PRO A 364 10.34 -6.02 10.72
CA PRO A 364 9.11 -5.71 11.43
C PRO A 364 7.85 -6.22 10.73
N PHE A 365 7.89 -6.46 9.41
CA PHE A 365 6.70 -6.83 8.65
C PHE A 365 7.02 -7.81 7.52
N LEU A 366 6.17 -8.83 7.37
CA LEU A 366 6.12 -9.73 6.23
C LEU A 366 4.66 -10.05 5.91
N ARG A 367 4.33 -10.15 4.62
CA ARG A 367 3.17 -10.94 4.20
C ARG A 367 3.64 -12.37 3.97
N ILE A 368 2.96 -13.33 4.56
CA ILE A 368 3.25 -14.76 4.40
C ILE A 368 2.03 -15.42 3.76
N ASP A 369 2.26 -16.05 2.62
CA ASP A 369 1.22 -16.61 1.77
C ASP A 369 1.22 -18.13 1.93
N PHE A 370 0.03 -18.71 2.05
CA PHE A 370 -0.20 -20.12 2.26
C PHE A 370 -1.27 -20.64 1.28
N LEU A 371 -1.18 -21.92 0.96
CA LEU A 371 -2.26 -22.68 0.34
C LEU A 371 -3.00 -23.41 1.46
N ALA A 372 -4.30 -23.17 1.59
CA ALA A 372 -5.16 -23.90 2.51
C ALA A 372 -5.98 -24.93 1.74
N SER A 373 -5.80 -26.19 2.13
CA SER A 373 -6.69 -27.30 1.83
C SER A 373 -7.55 -27.59 3.07
N GLU A 374 -8.43 -28.58 2.97
CA GLU A 374 -9.49 -28.85 3.95
C GLU A 374 -8.99 -28.85 5.41
N ASN A 375 -7.97 -29.65 5.73
CA ASN A 375 -7.39 -29.73 7.07
C ASN A 375 -5.90 -29.35 7.14
N GLU A 376 -5.32 -28.94 6.02
CA GLU A 376 -3.88 -28.76 5.89
C GLU A 376 -3.52 -27.38 5.33
N ILE A 377 -2.41 -26.85 5.81
CA ILE A 377 -1.89 -25.56 5.37
C ILE A 377 -0.46 -25.76 4.91
N TYR A 378 -0.20 -25.31 3.69
CA TYR A 378 1.09 -25.41 3.04
C TYR A 378 1.65 -24.01 2.84
N PHE A 379 2.88 -23.80 3.24
CA PHE A 379 3.60 -22.56 2.96
C PHE A 379 3.76 -22.36 1.45
N GLY A 380 3.33 -21.19 0.96
CA GLY A 380 3.48 -20.80 -0.44
C GLY A 380 4.70 -19.93 -0.66
N GLU A 381 4.67 -18.69 -0.14
CA GLU A 381 5.76 -17.73 -0.31
C GLU A 381 5.79 -16.67 0.79
N ILE A 382 6.86 -15.89 0.82
CA ILE A 382 6.97 -14.68 1.64
C ILE A 382 7.04 -13.48 0.70
N THR A 383 6.12 -12.54 0.87
CA THR A 383 6.08 -11.27 0.16
C THR A 383 6.37 -10.13 1.15
N PRO A 384 7.60 -9.59 1.18
CA PRO A 384 7.95 -8.55 2.15
C PRO A 384 7.31 -7.20 1.89
N ARG A 385 6.84 -6.95 0.66
CA ARG A 385 6.09 -5.75 0.30
C ARG A 385 4.88 -6.13 -0.54
N PRO A 386 3.67 -6.21 0.04
CA PRO A 386 2.47 -6.41 -0.76
C PRO A 386 2.29 -5.25 -1.73
N GLY A 387 1.80 -5.54 -2.94
CA GLY A 387 1.33 -4.48 -3.85
C GLY A 387 0.11 -3.78 -3.27
N HIS A 388 -0.12 -2.53 -3.68
CA HIS A 388 -1.33 -1.77 -3.35
C HIS A 388 -1.60 -1.65 -1.84
N PHE A 389 -0.55 -1.56 -1.04
CA PHE A 389 -0.64 -1.43 0.42
C PHE A 389 -1.14 -0.05 0.87
N ASP A 390 -1.22 0.90 -0.06
CA ASP A 390 -1.70 2.27 0.07
C ASP A 390 -3.21 2.43 -0.20
N GLU A 391 -3.90 1.36 -0.60
CA GLU A 391 -5.35 1.38 -0.88
C GLU A 391 -6.23 1.05 0.33
N PHE A 392 -5.64 0.76 1.50
CA PHE A 392 -6.43 0.53 2.70
C PHE A 392 -7.19 1.80 3.11
N ASN A 393 -8.42 1.63 3.61
CA ASN A 393 -9.10 2.73 4.28
C ASN A 393 -8.27 3.23 5.48
N ARG A 394 -8.57 4.45 5.92
CA ARG A 394 -7.79 5.12 6.96
C ARG A 394 -7.70 4.33 8.26
N ASP A 395 -8.79 3.71 8.67
CA ASP A 395 -8.85 3.01 9.95
C ASP A 395 -7.93 1.78 9.95
N VAL A 396 -7.97 0.98 8.87
CA VAL A 396 -7.08 -0.17 8.70
C VAL A 396 -5.64 0.25 8.49
N ASP A 397 -5.37 1.25 7.64
CA ASP A 397 -4.01 1.79 7.46
C ASP A 397 -3.40 2.23 8.79
N THR A 398 -4.21 2.84 9.67
CA THR A 398 -3.73 3.28 10.97
C THR A 398 -3.46 2.11 11.91
N GLN A 399 -4.39 1.15 12.03
CA GLN A 399 -4.22 -0.03 12.88
C GLN A 399 -2.99 -0.86 12.48
N LEU A 400 -2.77 -1.03 11.18
CA LEU A 400 -1.57 -1.68 10.66
C LEU A 400 -0.31 -0.85 10.91
N GLY A 401 -0.40 0.49 10.86
CA GLY A 401 0.69 1.40 11.21
C GLY A 401 1.16 1.23 12.65
N TYR A 402 0.23 1.09 13.59
CA TYR A 402 0.54 0.75 14.98
C TYR A 402 1.20 -0.60 15.13
N SER A 403 0.67 -1.58 14.42
CA SER A 403 1.20 -2.94 14.43
C SER A 403 2.66 -2.96 13.95
N PHE A 404 2.98 -2.12 12.96
CA PHE A 404 4.35 -1.91 12.47
C PHE A 404 5.26 -1.28 13.54
N ILE A 405 4.81 -0.23 14.22
CA ILE A 405 5.58 0.41 15.30
C ILE A 405 5.84 -0.60 16.44
N ALA A 406 4.80 -1.32 16.86
CA ALA A 406 4.91 -2.33 17.91
C ALA A 406 5.85 -3.48 17.49
N ALA A 407 5.82 -3.88 16.22
CA ALA A 407 6.75 -4.87 15.67
C ALA A 407 8.20 -4.39 15.68
N ARG A 408 8.47 -3.13 15.31
CA ARG A 408 9.81 -2.53 15.42
C ARG A 408 10.30 -2.54 16.87
N ALA A 409 9.44 -2.20 17.83
CA ALA A 409 9.79 -2.22 19.25
C ALA A 409 10.13 -3.64 19.74
N ARG A 410 9.31 -4.65 19.38
CA ARG A 410 9.60 -6.06 19.69
C ARG A 410 10.90 -6.54 19.05
N LEU A 411 11.09 -6.27 17.76
CA LEU A 411 12.31 -6.64 17.03
C LEU A 411 13.55 -6.00 17.67
N MET A 412 13.49 -4.72 18.02
CA MET A 412 14.59 -4.03 18.70
C MET A 412 14.88 -4.66 20.07
N THR A 413 13.84 -4.98 20.83
CA THR A 413 13.98 -5.64 22.15
C THR A 413 14.65 -7.00 22.01
N ASP A 414 14.24 -7.81 21.04
CA ASP A 414 14.84 -9.11 20.74
C ASP A 414 16.32 -8.99 20.33
N LEU A 415 16.64 -8.00 19.49
CA LEU A 415 18.02 -7.73 19.05
C LEU A 415 18.90 -7.30 20.23
N LEU A 416 18.41 -6.40 21.09
CA LEU A 416 19.10 -5.98 22.31
C LEU A 416 19.24 -7.14 23.31
N GLY A 417 18.28 -8.06 23.34
CA GLY A 417 18.32 -9.31 24.09
C GLY A 417 19.23 -10.40 23.48
N GLY A 418 19.91 -10.11 22.36
CA GLY A 418 20.87 -11.02 21.75
C GLY A 418 20.27 -12.12 20.87
N LYS A 419 19.00 -11.99 20.43
CA LYS A 419 18.39 -12.95 19.51
C LYS A 419 19.18 -13.05 18.21
N LYS A 420 19.55 -14.29 17.85
CA LYS A 420 20.46 -14.55 16.72
C LYS A 420 19.80 -14.81 15.39
N PHE A 421 18.49 -15.14 15.32
CA PHE A 421 17.81 -15.52 14.07
C PHE A 421 18.53 -16.64 13.31
N GLU A 422 18.80 -17.75 14.00
CA GLU A 422 19.68 -18.82 13.51
C GLU A 422 19.29 -19.37 12.14
N GLU A 423 18.01 -19.71 11.94
CA GLU A 423 17.53 -20.24 10.67
C GLU A 423 17.62 -19.23 9.52
N PHE A 424 17.36 -17.95 9.79
CA PHE A 424 17.54 -16.91 8.79
C PHE A 424 19.02 -16.69 8.46
N ASN A 425 19.90 -16.72 9.46
CA ASN A 425 21.34 -16.48 9.25
C ASN A 425 21.98 -17.53 8.33
N LYS A 426 21.47 -18.76 8.30
CA LYS A 426 21.89 -19.81 7.35
C LYS A 426 21.65 -19.44 5.88
N LEU A 427 20.74 -18.49 5.62
CA LEU A 427 20.39 -18.03 4.26
C LEU A 427 21.26 -16.86 3.76
N LEU A 428 22.04 -16.26 4.66
CA LEU A 428 22.89 -15.12 4.34
C LEU A 428 23.93 -15.51 3.29
N PRO A 429 24.25 -14.63 2.33
CA PRO A 429 25.32 -14.89 1.39
C PRO A 429 26.64 -15.08 2.14
N VAL A 430 27.39 -16.12 1.79
CA VAL A 430 28.74 -16.34 2.30
C VAL A 430 29.60 -15.13 1.92
N LYS A 431 30.28 -14.51 2.89
CA LYS A 431 31.25 -13.44 2.61
C LYS A 431 32.27 -13.96 1.61
N ARG A 432 32.23 -13.46 0.36
CA ARG A 432 33.35 -13.66 -0.57
C ARG A 432 34.54 -12.91 0.04
N THR A 433 35.58 -13.64 0.43
CA THR A 433 36.89 -13.04 0.72
C THR A 433 37.27 -12.24 -0.53
N PRO A 434 37.61 -10.94 -0.42
CA PRO A 434 38.00 -10.18 -1.59
C PRO A 434 39.17 -10.90 -2.27
N ALA A 435 38.99 -11.24 -3.55
CA ALA A 435 40.05 -11.82 -4.35
C ALA A 435 41.25 -10.89 -4.28
N LYS A 436 42.42 -11.40 -3.87
CA LYS A 436 43.68 -10.67 -3.92
C LYS A 436 43.80 -10.08 -5.32
N SER A 437 43.69 -8.76 -5.43
CA SER A 437 43.92 -8.04 -6.67
C SER A 437 45.30 -8.44 -7.18
N LYS A 438 45.35 -9.12 -8.32
CA LYS A 438 46.61 -9.33 -9.04
C LYS A 438 47.18 -7.94 -9.32
N ALA A 439 48.26 -7.61 -8.64
CA ALA A 439 49.09 -6.46 -8.97
C ALA A 439 49.56 -6.65 -10.41
N ILE A 440 49.08 -5.80 -11.31
CA ILE A 440 49.64 -5.67 -12.65
C ILE A 440 51.00 -5.00 -12.45
N ALA A 441 52.05 -5.81 -12.47
CA ALA A 441 53.41 -5.33 -12.59
C ALA A 441 53.54 -4.62 -13.94
N LYS A 442 53.68 -3.29 -13.92
CA LYS A 442 54.20 -2.54 -15.06
C LYS A 442 55.69 -2.87 -15.18
N THR A 443 56.06 -3.67 -16.17
CA THR A 443 57.44 -3.73 -16.67
C THR A 443 57.77 -2.44 -17.42
N LYS A 444 58.99 -1.96 -17.18
CA LYS A 444 59.63 -0.82 -17.84
C LYS A 444 59.86 -1.07 -19.32
#